data_AF-C6TE37-F1
#
_entry.id   AF-C6TE37-F1
#
_cell.length_a   1.000
_cell.length_b   1.000
_cell.length_c   1.000
_cell.angle_alpha   90.00
_cell.angle_beta   90.00
_cell.angle_gamma   90.00
#
_symmetry.space_group_name_H-M   'P 1'
#
loop_
_entity.id
_entity.type
_entity.pdbx_description
1 polymer ?
#
loop_
_entity_poly.entity_id
_entity_poly.type
_entity_poly.pdbx_seq_one_letter_code
_entity_poly.pdbx_strand_id
1 'polypeptide(L)'
;MATLNLFSQPWQPTISPSFCCSNTNNNNVVYAYHNHNSNSNNSKLHLFSNSRQFSVLSQLSTNSSKSGSGSSWLQNSSLVAGIEYRKRPLYSVFPTKPAQVSSVEDLYEFICSGPLLDKIGITQEQVAESIDNWLLYGRYLCRLFQLNELYLTEPQKARIYHYYVPVFLWCEQQIAEHQSKFKDGEDIPPLVIGFSAPQGCGKTTLVFALDYLFEVIGRKSATVSIDDFYLTAEGQNKLREANPGNALLELRGNAGSHDLALSVETLLALTKLTREGMKMKLPRYDKSAFNGRGDRADPSRWPEVEGPMTVVLFEGWMLGFKPLPVEAVKVVDPQLETVNKNLEAYYDAWDKYIKSWIVIKIKDPNCVFQWRLQAEIAMREAGNPGMTDDEVRDFVSRYLPAYYAYLPTLYSEGPNGSDPQHLLTIEIDEGRNPILAT
;
A
#
# COMPACT_ATOMS: atom_id res chain seq x y z
N MET A 1 -14.96 54.84 -2.99
CA MET A 1 -15.15 55.07 -1.55
C MET A 1 -14.79 53.75 -0.85
N ALA A 2 -13.53 53.44 -0.60
CA ALA A 2 -12.59 54.05 0.35
C ALA A 2 -13.06 53.95 1.80
N THR A 3 -12.59 52.92 2.51
CA THR A 3 -12.04 53.04 3.87
C THR A 3 -11.06 51.88 4.09
N LEU A 4 -9.79 52.26 4.22
CA LEU A 4 -8.68 51.47 4.72
C LEU A 4 -8.81 51.26 6.24
N ASN A 5 -8.29 50.14 6.74
CA ASN A 5 -7.44 50.19 7.93
C ASN A 5 -6.34 49.13 7.83
N LEU A 6 -5.12 49.60 8.10
CA LEU A 6 -3.82 48.95 8.02
C LEU A 6 -3.30 48.66 9.43
N PHE A 7 -2.26 47.83 9.48
CA PHE A 7 -1.40 47.41 10.62
C PHE A 7 -1.95 46.23 11.43
N SER A 8 -1.24 45.11 11.61
CA SER A 8 0.22 44.88 11.68
C SER A 8 0.61 43.46 11.21
N GLN A 9 1.80 43.33 10.60
CA GLN A 9 2.45 42.06 10.25
C GLN A 9 3.38 41.54 11.41
N PRO A 10 4.29 40.56 11.22
CA PRO A 10 4.20 39.24 11.82
C PRO A 10 5.33 38.94 12.83
N TRP A 11 5.13 37.97 13.71
CA TRP A 11 6.21 37.45 14.55
C TRP A 11 6.97 36.32 13.84
N GLN A 12 8.26 36.57 13.58
CA GLN A 12 9.29 35.55 13.34
C GLN A 12 10.04 35.27 14.65
N PRO A 13 10.50 34.04 14.88
CA PRO A 13 11.69 33.81 15.70
C PRO A 13 12.89 33.51 14.80
N THR A 14 13.82 34.45 14.77
CA THR A 14 15.22 34.31 14.38
C THR A 14 15.99 33.46 15.40
N ILE A 15 16.71 32.42 14.93
CA ILE A 15 17.89 31.90 15.62
C ILE A 15 19.01 31.81 14.58
N SER A 16 20.01 32.68 14.74
CA SER A 16 21.28 32.65 14.01
C SER A 16 22.35 31.95 14.87
N PRO A 17 23.38 31.34 14.26
CA PRO A 17 24.32 30.45 14.91
C PRO A 17 25.51 31.20 15.53
N SER A 18 26.01 30.71 16.66
CA SER A 18 27.30 31.11 17.23
C SER A 18 28.30 29.96 17.11
N PHE A 19 29.28 30.15 16.23
CA PHE A 19 30.54 29.40 16.18
C PHE A 19 31.34 29.61 17.48
N CYS A 20 31.92 28.54 18.01
CA CYS A 20 33.20 28.59 18.71
C CYS A 20 33.96 27.27 18.48
N CYS A 21 35.16 27.40 17.94
CA CYS A 21 36.11 26.34 17.68
C CYS A 21 36.71 25.77 18.97
N SER A 22 36.97 24.47 18.99
CA SER A 22 38.14 23.92 19.68
C SER A 22 38.55 22.59 19.06
N ASN A 23 39.72 22.62 18.43
CA ASN A 23 40.54 21.49 18.01
C ASN A 23 40.80 20.51 19.15
N THR A 24 40.81 19.20 18.84
CA THR A 24 41.83 18.27 19.32
C THR A 24 41.93 17.05 18.40
N ASN A 25 43.16 16.82 17.91
CA ASN A 25 43.65 15.62 17.22
C ASN A 25 43.49 14.36 18.08
N ASN A 26 43.24 13.19 17.46
CA ASN A 26 44.24 12.13 17.33
C ASN A 26 43.71 10.82 16.70
N ASN A 27 44.45 10.39 15.67
CA ASN A 27 44.97 9.05 15.38
C ASN A 27 44.05 7.85 15.07
N ASN A 28 44.15 7.46 13.79
CA ASN A 28 44.22 6.12 13.23
C ASN A 28 44.71 5.01 14.18
N VAL A 29 44.03 3.86 14.16
CA VAL A 29 44.68 2.54 14.19
C VAL A 29 43.97 1.60 13.22
N VAL A 30 44.76 1.07 12.30
CA VAL A 30 44.49 0.01 11.34
C VAL A 30 44.67 -1.33 12.04
N TYR A 31 43.75 -2.28 11.83
CA TYR A 31 44.07 -3.71 11.95
C TYR A 31 43.62 -4.45 10.70
N ALA A 32 44.63 -4.88 9.94
CA ALA A 32 44.52 -5.88 8.89
C ALA A 32 44.56 -7.28 9.52
N TYR A 33 43.77 -8.20 8.99
CA TYR A 33 44.07 -9.63 9.06
C TYR A 33 43.87 -10.25 7.68
N HIS A 34 44.98 -10.72 7.10
CA HIS A 34 45.02 -11.72 6.04
C HIS A 34 44.71 -13.10 6.63
N ASN A 35 43.93 -13.93 5.93
CA ASN A 35 44.50 -15.19 5.41
C ASN A 35 43.66 -15.90 4.34
N HIS A 36 44.40 -16.69 3.56
CA HIS A 36 44.17 -17.43 2.32
C HIS A 36 42.95 -18.36 2.16
N ASN A 37 42.29 -18.22 0.99
CA ASN A 37 42.15 -19.17 -0.14
C ASN A 37 41.74 -20.64 0.09
N SER A 38 40.56 -21.03 -0.45
CA SER A 38 40.36 -22.29 -1.19
C SER A 38 38.99 -22.34 -1.91
N ASN A 39 39.04 -22.65 -3.21
CA ASN A 39 37.92 -22.93 -4.13
C ASN A 39 36.94 -24.01 -3.61
N SER A 40 35.63 -23.75 -3.75
CA SER A 40 34.69 -24.74 -4.32
C SER A 40 33.37 -24.06 -4.73
N ASN A 41 32.90 -24.38 -5.94
CA ASN A 41 31.63 -23.94 -6.49
C ASN A 41 30.46 -24.55 -5.71
N ASN A 42 29.60 -23.69 -5.14
CA ASN A 42 28.17 -23.93 -4.97
C ASN A 42 27.50 -22.62 -4.56
N SER A 43 26.63 -22.10 -5.43
CA SER A 43 25.83 -20.90 -5.20
C SER A 43 24.79 -21.14 -4.10
N LYS A 44 25.14 -20.79 -2.86
CA LYS A 44 24.23 -20.65 -1.71
C LYS A 44 23.92 -19.17 -1.48
N LEU A 45 22.63 -18.85 -1.40
CA LEU A 45 22.13 -17.57 -0.92
C LEU A 45 22.65 -17.33 0.50
N HIS A 46 23.56 -16.38 0.67
CA HIS A 46 23.99 -15.91 1.99
C HIS A 46 23.09 -14.75 2.41
N LEU A 47 22.12 -15.03 3.27
CA LEU A 47 21.48 -14.03 4.13
C LEU A 47 22.55 -13.52 5.11
N PHE A 48 22.99 -12.28 4.93
CA PHE A 48 23.93 -11.63 5.85
C PHE A 48 23.22 -11.34 7.18
N SER A 49 23.49 -12.16 8.20
CA SER A 49 23.29 -11.80 9.60
C SER A 49 24.41 -10.86 10.02
N ASN A 50 24.10 -9.57 10.13
CA ASN A 50 24.94 -8.60 10.82
C ASN A 50 24.16 -8.06 12.02
N SER A 51 24.21 -8.80 13.13
CA SER A 51 23.81 -8.30 14.44
C SER A 51 24.86 -7.33 14.96
N ARG A 52 24.71 -6.05 14.64
CA ARG A 52 25.37 -4.97 15.39
C ARG A 52 24.30 -4.23 16.20
N GLN A 53 24.35 -4.43 17.51
CA GLN A 53 23.62 -3.62 18.47
C GLN A 53 24.03 -2.15 18.31
N PHE A 54 23.11 -1.32 17.83
CA PHE A 54 23.24 0.13 17.91
C PHE A 54 22.19 0.66 18.86
N SER A 55 22.65 1.13 20.03
CA SER A 55 21.90 2.05 20.87
C SER A 55 21.98 3.45 20.26
N VAL A 56 20.90 3.90 19.63
CA VAL A 56 20.76 5.31 19.22
C VAL A 56 19.46 5.88 19.79
N LEU A 57 19.61 6.63 20.88
CA LEU A 57 18.68 7.68 21.25
C LEU A 57 18.82 8.79 20.19
N SER A 58 17.81 8.95 19.34
CA SER A 58 17.64 10.19 18.58
C SER A 58 16.20 10.68 18.70
N GLN A 59 16.08 11.96 19.01
CA GLN A 59 14.81 12.67 19.12
C GLN A 59 14.19 12.78 17.72
N LEU A 60 13.10 12.05 17.50
CA LEU A 60 12.29 12.15 16.29
C LEU A 60 11.46 13.44 16.33
N SER A 61 11.73 14.36 15.41
CA SER A 61 10.83 15.45 15.09
C SER A 61 9.66 14.92 14.25
N THR A 62 8.49 14.83 14.85
CA THR A 62 7.26 14.43 14.18
C THR A 62 6.71 15.57 13.31
N ASN A 63 6.93 15.50 12.00
CA ASN A 63 6.10 16.20 11.02
C ASN A 63 5.53 15.16 10.06
N SER A 64 4.54 14.39 10.52
CA SER A 64 3.68 13.64 9.61
C SER A 64 2.43 14.47 9.31
N SER A 65 2.23 14.75 8.04
CA SER A 65 1.01 15.34 7.51
C SER A 65 -0.16 14.41 7.78
N LYS A 66 -1.12 14.87 8.58
CA LYS A 66 -2.41 14.21 8.80
C LYS A 66 -3.20 14.13 7.48
N SER A 67 -3.07 13.01 6.78
CA SER A 67 -4.07 12.51 5.84
C SER A 67 -3.93 11.00 5.65
N GLY A 68 -4.00 10.24 6.75
CA GLY A 68 -4.24 8.81 6.72
C GLY A 68 -5.47 8.54 7.57
N SER A 69 -6.61 8.21 6.97
CA SER A 69 -7.74 7.68 7.74
C SER A 69 -7.28 6.34 8.33
N GLY A 70 -7.25 6.23 9.66
CA GLY A 70 -6.92 4.99 10.33
C GLY A 70 -7.80 3.84 9.84
N SER A 71 -7.22 2.67 9.63
CA SER A 71 -7.91 1.49 9.14
C SER A 71 -8.88 0.94 10.19
N SER A 72 -10.10 1.50 10.22
CA SER A 72 -11.16 1.19 11.19
C SER A 72 -11.54 -0.29 11.28
N TRP A 73 -11.22 -1.12 10.29
CA TRP A 73 -11.56 -2.57 10.29
C TRP A 73 -10.62 -3.44 11.13
N LEU A 74 -9.44 -2.94 11.49
CA LEU A 74 -8.50 -3.65 12.36
C LEU A 74 -8.76 -3.36 13.85
N GLN A 75 -9.52 -2.30 14.12
CA GLN A 75 -9.92 -1.86 15.45
C GLN A 75 -11.40 -2.19 15.63
N ASN A 76 -11.73 -3.15 16.50
CA ASN A 76 -13.13 -3.49 16.77
C ASN A 76 -13.84 -2.29 17.43
N SER A 77 -14.80 -1.68 16.74
CA SER A 77 -15.72 -0.69 17.27
C SER A 77 -16.76 -1.39 18.17
N SER A 78 -16.56 -1.33 19.48
CA SER A 78 -17.60 -1.63 20.46
C SER A 78 -17.84 -0.39 21.32
N LEU A 79 -18.86 0.40 20.97
CA LEU A 79 -19.35 1.48 21.83
C LEU A 79 -20.85 1.31 22.10
N VAL A 80 -21.14 0.91 23.35
CA VAL A 80 -22.45 0.97 23.97
C VAL A 80 -22.66 2.40 24.44
N ALA A 81 -23.76 3.03 24.03
CA ALA A 81 -24.16 4.38 24.42
C ALA A 81 -24.40 4.48 25.94
N GLY A 82 -24.00 5.61 26.54
CA GLY A 82 -24.17 5.84 27.97
C GLY A 82 -24.12 7.31 28.38
N ILE A 83 -25.28 7.77 28.86
CA ILE A 83 -25.55 9.01 29.59
C ILE A 83 -24.70 9.14 30.87
N GLU A 84 -24.48 10.39 31.28
CA GLU A 84 -23.62 10.89 32.35
C GLU A 84 -23.75 10.26 33.77
N TYR A 85 -22.56 10.04 34.35
CA TYR A 85 -22.10 10.17 35.73
C TYR A 85 -22.84 9.51 36.93
N ARG A 86 -22.21 8.45 37.48
CA ARG A 86 -21.91 8.33 38.93
C ARG A 86 -20.75 7.35 39.19
N LYS A 87 -19.87 7.71 40.13
CA LYS A 87 -18.64 7.01 40.54
C LYS A 87 -18.90 5.70 41.31
N ARG A 88 -18.08 4.66 41.01
CA ARG A 88 -17.66 3.44 41.77
C ARG A 88 -18.15 2.10 41.20
N PRO A 89 -17.43 1.00 41.49
CA PRO A 89 -16.13 0.57 40.97
C PRO A 89 -16.29 -0.39 39.76
N LEU A 90 -15.35 -0.34 38.82
CA LEU A 90 -15.35 -1.24 37.66
C LEU A 90 -15.04 -2.68 38.10
N TYR A 91 -16.06 -3.52 38.19
CA TYR A 91 -15.87 -4.95 37.97
C TYR A 91 -15.55 -5.13 36.48
N SER A 92 -14.25 -5.11 36.18
CA SER A 92 -13.71 -5.69 34.96
C SER A 92 -14.05 -7.17 34.99
N VAL A 93 -15.11 -7.58 34.28
CA VAL A 93 -15.27 -8.99 33.91
C VAL A 93 -14.24 -9.22 32.81
N PHE A 94 -13.01 -9.49 33.23
CA PHE A 94 -12.02 -10.10 32.38
C PHE A 94 -12.63 -11.37 31.77
N PRO A 95 -12.39 -11.67 30.49
CA PRO A 95 -12.69 -12.98 29.95
C PRO A 95 -12.10 -14.04 30.87
N THR A 96 -12.95 -14.94 31.39
CA THR A 96 -12.56 -16.02 32.32
C THR A 96 -11.81 -17.15 31.65
N LYS A 97 -11.43 -16.99 30.37
CA LYS A 97 -10.50 -17.87 29.69
C LYS A 97 -9.36 -17.04 29.11
N PRO A 98 -8.11 -17.23 29.57
CA PRO A 98 -6.96 -16.67 28.89
C PRO A 98 -6.90 -17.29 27.49
N ALA A 99 -6.81 -16.46 26.44
CA ALA A 99 -6.09 -16.92 25.25
C ALA A 99 -4.65 -17.09 25.72
N GLN A 100 -4.23 -18.36 25.90
CA GLN A 100 -2.84 -18.66 26.18
C GLN A 100 -2.02 -18.04 25.04
N VAL A 101 -0.97 -17.31 25.40
CA VAL A 101 0.11 -16.99 24.47
C VAL A 101 0.53 -18.33 23.91
N SER A 102 0.16 -18.57 22.66
CA SER A 102 0.50 -19.81 21.98
C SER A 102 2.01 -19.87 21.95
N SER A 103 2.59 -21.02 22.29
CA SER A 103 4.05 -21.18 22.27
C SER A 103 4.63 -20.79 20.90
N VAL A 104 5.95 -20.58 20.79
CA VAL A 104 6.58 -20.37 19.48
C VAL A 104 6.23 -21.53 18.52
N GLU A 105 6.07 -22.75 19.06
CA GLU A 105 5.61 -23.92 18.31
C GLU A 105 4.20 -23.72 17.75
N ASP A 106 3.24 -23.31 18.58
CA ASP A 106 1.84 -23.11 18.13
C ASP A 106 1.73 -21.98 17.07
N LEU A 107 2.61 -20.97 17.16
CA LEU A 107 2.66 -19.91 16.15
C LEU A 107 3.38 -20.38 14.88
N TYR A 108 4.40 -21.22 14.99
CA TYR A 108 5.06 -21.88 13.86
C TYR A 108 4.06 -22.77 13.10
N GLU A 109 3.35 -23.66 13.79
CA GLU A 109 2.30 -24.49 13.18
C GLU A 109 1.23 -23.63 12.51
N PHE A 110 0.84 -22.53 13.17
CA PHE A 110 -0.08 -21.57 12.58
C PHE A 110 0.50 -20.99 11.29
N ILE A 111 1.70 -20.42 11.29
CA ILE A 111 2.35 -19.87 10.08
C ILE A 111 2.38 -20.91 8.97
N CYS A 112 2.81 -22.13 9.28
CA CYS A 112 2.91 -23.27 8.35
C CYS A 112 1.57 -23.70 7.76
N SER A 113 0.44 -23.40 8.41
CA SER A 113 -0.91 -23.65 7.88
C SER A 113 -1.42 -22.58 6.91
N GLY A 114 -0.65 -21.51 6.69
CA GLY A 114 -1.07 -20.36 5.88
C GLY A 114 -1.19 -20.69 4.38
N PRO A 115 -2.22 -20.16 3.69
CA PRO A 115 -2.52 -20.49 2.29
C PRO A 115 -1.51 -19.93 1.26
N LEU A 116 -0.57 -19.08 1.71
CA LEU A 116 0.36 -18.40 0.81
C LEU A 116 1.76 -19.04 0.75
N LEU A 117 2.15 -19.91 1.69
CA LEU A 117 3.52 -20.44 1.75
C LEU A 117 3.93 -21.14 0.44
N ASP A 118 3.11 -22.07 -0.04
CA ASP A 118 3.36 -22.78 -1.30
C ASP A 118 3.41 -21.82 -2.49
N LYS A 119 2.55 -20.80 -2.50
CA LYS A 119 2.46 -19.80 -3.58
C LYS A 119 3.70 -18.91 -3.66
N ILE A 120 4.35 -18.66 -2.53
CA ILE A 120 5.59 -17.88 -2.47
C ILE A 120 6.85 -18.76 -2.45
N GLY A 121 6.69 -20.08 -2.58
CA GLY A 121 7.80 -21.03 -2.66
C GLY A 121 8.58 -21.20 -1.36
N ILE A 122 7.97 -20.95 -0.20
CA ILE A 122 8.60 -21.12 1.12
C ILE A 122 8.15 -22.44 1.75
N THR A 123 9.10 -23.30 2.10
CA THR A 123 8.82 -24.57 2.80
C THR A 123 8.72 -24.39 4.32
N GLN A 124 8.16 -25.37 5.02
CA GLN A 124 8.08 -25.35 6.48
C GLN A 124 9.47 -25.30 7.14
N GLU A 125 10.46 -25.99 6.56
CA GLU A 125 11.84 -25.95 7.03
C GLU A 125 12.43 -24.54 6.91
N GLN A 126 12.16 -23.83 5.80
CA GLN A 126 12.60 -22.45 5.62
C GLN A 126 11.91 -21.50 6.60
N VAL A 127 10.65 -21.75 6.95
CA VAL A 127 9.97 -21.02 8.04
C VAL A 127 10.70 -21.27 9.36
N ALA A 128 11.03 -22.52 9.69
CA ALA A 128 11.74 -22.86 10.93
C ALA A 128 13.12 -22.19 11.00
N GLU A 129 13.89 -22.22 9.89
CA GLU A 129 15.20 -21.58 9.79
C GLU A 129 15.15 -20.04 9.93
N SER A 130 14.01 -19.43 9.60
CA SER A 130 13.83 -17.98 9.58
C SER A 130 12.76 -17.47 10.56
N ILE A 131 12.34 -18.28 11.53
CA ILE A 131 11.20 -17.98 12.41
C ILE A 131 11.36 -16.65 13.15
N ASP A 132 12.59 -16.29 13.53
CA ASP A 132 12.90 -15.01 14.16
C ASP A 132 12.51 -13.81 13.28
N ASN A 133 12.68 -13.91 11.96
CA ASN A 133 12.26 -12.88 11.02
C ASN A 133 10.74 -12.77 10.94
N TRP A 134 10.02 -13.90 10.92
CA TRP A 134 8.56 -13.92 10.96
C TRP A 134 8.02 -13.23 12.21
N LEU A 135 8.59 -13.55 13.38
CA LEU A 135 8.23 -12.93 14.66
C LEU A 135 8.56 -11.43 14.67
N LEU A 136 9.72 -11.04 14.11
CA LEU A 136 10.15 -9.65 14.03
C LEU A 136 9.19 -8.82 13.15
N TYR A 137 8.88 -9.30 11.94
CA TYR A 137 7.95 -8.62 11.04
C TYR A 137 6.53 -8.59 11.62
N GLY A 138 6.09 -9.68 12.25
CA GLY A 138 4.83 -9.73 12.98
C GLY A 138 4.74 -8.67 14.07
N ARG A 139 5.80 -8.50 14.87
CA ARG A 139 5.90 -7.44 15.89
C ARG A 139 5.83 -6.04 15.28
N TYR A 140 6.54 -5.79 14.17
CA TYR A 140 6.49 -4.50 13.48
C TYR A 140 5.06 -4.19 13.01
N LEU A 141 4.36 -5.16 12.42
CA LEU A 141 2.97 -4.99 11.99
C LEU A 141 2.02 -4.80 13.18
N CYS A 142 2.19 -5.55 14.26
CA CYS A 142 1.43 -5.32 15.50
C CYS A 142 1.61 -3.89 16.00
N ARG A 143 2.84 -3.37 16.01
CA ARG A 143 3.12 -1.97 16.40
C ARG A 143 2.45 -0.97 15.45
N LEU A 144 2.58 -1.18 14.13
CA LEU A 144 1.98 -0.31 13.12
C LEU A 144 0.47 -0.17 13.30
N PHE A 145 -0.21 -1.30 13.54
CA PHE A 145 -1.66 -1.36 13.69
C PHE A 145 -2.15 -1.23 15.12
N GLN A 146 -1.26 -0.95 16.08
CA GLN A 146 -1.57 -0.80 17.51
C GLN A 146 -2.27 -2.05 18.10
N LEU A 147 -1.84 -3.24 17.65
CA LEU A 147 -2.33 -4.52 18.10
C LEU A 147 -1.45 -5.05 19.24
N ASN A 148 -2.07 -5.78 20.17
CA ASN A 148 -1.34 -6.46 21.23
C ASN A 148 -0.74 -7.76 20.70
N GLU A 149 0.58 -7.83 20.54
CA GLU A 149 1.28 -8.99 19.97
C GLU A 149 1.05 -10.29 20.77
N LEU A 150 0.75 -10.18 22.08
CA LEU A 150 0.47 -11.32 22.95
C LEU A 150 -0.99 -11.80 22.86
N TYR A 151 -1.88 -10.98 22.28
CA TYR A 151 -3.32 -11.20 22.23
C TYR A 151 -3.90 -10.76 20.87
N LEU A 152 -3.58 -11.52 19.83
CA LEU A 152 -4.19 -11.36 18.51
C LEU A 152 -5.44 -12.23 18.41
N THR A 153 -6.52 -11.65 17.87
CA THR A 153 -7.66 -12.46 17.40
C THR A 153 -7.24 -13.30 16.19
N GLU A 154 -7.92 -14.41 15.92
CA GLU A 154 -7.62 -15.26 14.75
C GLU A 154 -7.56 -14.48 13.42
N PRO A 155 -8.51 -13.56 13.09
CA PRO A 155 -8.40 -12.75 11.87
C PRO A 155 -7.19 -11.80 11.86
N GLN A 156 -6.80 -11.24 13.02
CA GLN A 156 -5.59 -10.41 13.10
C GLN A 156 -4.33 -11.25 12.90
N LYS A 157 -4.27 -12.43 13.54
CA LYS A 157 -3.17 -13.39 13.39
C LYS A 157 -3.03 -13.85 11.94
N ALA A 158 -4.14 -14.20 11.28
CA ALA A 158 -4.16 -14.57 9.86
C ALA A 158 -3.69 -13.41 8.96
N ARG A 159 -4.20 -12.19 9.13
CA ARG A 159 -3.74 -11.05 8.31
C ARG A 159 -2.25 -10.76 8.47
N ILE A 160 -1.70 -10.90 9.67
CA ILE A 160 -0.26 -10.70 9.89
C ILE A 160 0.54 -11.85 9.28
N TYR A 161 0.30 -13.07 9.73
CA TYR A 161 1.19 -14.21 9.50
C TYR A 161 0.83 -15.04 8.26
N HIS A 162 -0.40 -14.97 7.77
CA HIS A 162 -0.83 -15.67 6.53
C HIS A 162 -0.93 -14.76 5.33
N TYR A 163 -0.90 -13.44 5.52
CA TYR A 163 -1.07 -12.47 4.45
C TYR A 163 0.07 -11.48 4.34
N TYR A 164 0.23 -10.56 5.29
CA TYR A 164 1.14 -9.43 5.14
C TYR A 164 2.61 -9.83 5.18
N VAL A 165 3.01 -10.69 6.13
CA VAL A 165 4.40 -11.19 6.20
C VAL A 165 4.76 -12.04 4.96
N PRO A 166 3.96 -13.03 4.53
CA PRO A 166 4.23 -13.77 3.30
C PRO A 166 4.36 -12.87 2.06
N VAL A 167 3.47 -11.88 1.90
CA VAL A 167 3.54 -10.94 0.76
C VAL A 167 4.81 -10.08 0.82
N PHE A 168 5.20 -9.64 2.01
CA PHE A 168 6.44 -8.89 2.20
C PHE A 168 7.67 -9.72 1.80
N LEU A 169 7.74 -10.97 2.26
CA LEU A 169 8.82 -11.90 1.91
C LEU A 169 8.90 -12.15 0.41
N TRP A 170 7.75 -12.33 -0.24
CA TRP A 170 7.70 -12.45 -1.70
C TRP A 170 8.22 -11.18 -2.39
N CYS A 171 7.82 -9.99 -1.93
CA CYS A 171 8.34 -8.74 -2.48
C CYS A 171 9.86 -8.61 -2.32
N GLU A 172 10.41 -8.98 -1.15
CA GLU A 172 11.87 -9.00 -0.93
C GLU A 172 12.59 -9.95 -1.90
N GLN A 173 12.01 -11.13 -2.16
CA GLN A 173 12.55 -12.06 -3.16
C GLN A 173 12.56 -11.44 -4.56
N GLN A 174 11.44 -10.84 -4.98
CA GLN A 174 11.34 -10.18 -6.29
C GLN A 174 12.34 -9.03 -6.44
N ILE A 175 12.54 -8.25 -5.38
CA ILE A 175 13.54 -7.18 -5.32
C ILE A 175 14.95 -7.75 -5.45
N ALA A 176 15.28 -8.82 -4.71
CA ALA A 176 16.59 -9.45 -4.76
C ALA A 176 16.88 -10.04 -6.16
N GLU A 177 15.90 -10.71 -6.77
CA GLU A 177 15.98 -11.22 -8.14
C GLU A 177 16.20 -10.08 -9.15
N HIS A 178 15.47 -8.97 -9.02
CA HIS A 178 15.66 -7.78 -9.86
C HIS A 178 17.07 -7.20 -9.71
N GLN A 179 17.55 -7.01 -8.48
CA GLN A 179 18.88 -6.47 -8.19
C GLN A 179 20.00 -7.36 -8.75
N SER A 180 19.82 -8.69 -8.72
CA SER A 180 20.81 -9.65 -9.25
C SER A 180 21.05 -9.55 -10.76
N LYS A 181 20.16 -8.87 -11.50
CA LYS A 181 20.29 -8.64 -12.95
C LYS A 181 21.30 -7.55 -13.30
N PHE A 182 21.73 -6.76 -12.31
CA PHE A 182 22.63 -5.63 -12.48
C PHE A 182 24.02 -5.98 -11.94
N LYS A 183 25.06 -5.39 -12.54
CA LYS A 183 26.45 -5.61 -12.11
C LYS A 183 26.81 -4.68 -10.95
N ASP A 184 27.85 -5.06 -10.21
CA ASP A 184 28.41 -4.20 -9.16
C ASP A 184 28.77 -2.81 -9.70
N GLY A 185 28.25 -1.77 -9.04
CA GLY A 185 28.46 -0.38 -9.40
C GLY A 185 27.53 0.19 -10.47
N GLU A 186 26.63 -0.62 -11.05
CA GLU A 186 25.56 -0.10 -11.91
C GLU A 186 24.46 0.58 -11.07
N ASP A 187 23.87 1.64 -11.62
CA ASP A 187 22.68 2.25 -11.02
C ASP A 187 21.49 1.29 -11.21
N ILE A 188 20.95 0.80 -10.09
CA ILE A 188 19.81 -0.12 -10.11
C ILE A 188 18.52 0.70 -10.04
N PRO A 189 17.66 0.71 -11.08
CA PRO A 189 16.34 1.31 -10.97
C PRO A 189 15.47 0.53 -9.98
N PRO A 190 14.55 1.19 -9.24
CA PRO A 190 13.62 0.49 -8.38
C PRO A 190 12.78 -0.53 -9.15
N LEU A 191 12.49 -1.65 -8.51
CA LEU A 191 11.50 -2.60 -9.01
C LEU A 191 10.09 -2.00 -8.88
N VAL A 192 9.30 -2.01 -9.94
CA VAL A 192 7.88 -1.61 -9.86
C VAL A 192 7.02 -2.86 -9.64
N ILE A 193 6.36 -2.91 -8.48
CA ILE A 193 5.42 -3.96 -8.10
C ILE A 193 3.99 -3.42 -8.18
N GLY A 194 3.17 -4.04 -9.03
CA GLY A 194 1.78 -3.67 -9.26
C GLY A 194 0.83 -4.42 -8.34
N PHE A 195 -0.08 -3.70 -7.67
CA PHE A 195 -1.12 -4.28 -6.82
C PHE A 195 -2.49 -4.03 -7.46
N SER A 196 -3.14 -5.11 -7.90
CA SER A 196 -4.49 -5.07 -8.46
C SER A 196 -5.49 -5.71 -7.52
N ALA A 197 -6.52 -4.95 -7.13
CA ALA A 197 -7.56 -5.46 -6.24
C ALA A 197 -8.82 -4.60 -6.24
N PRO A 198 -10.01 -5.20 -6.22
CA PRO A 198 -11.27 -4.47 -6.07
C PRO A 198 -11.32 -3.55 -4.85
N GLN A 199 -12.12 -2.50 -4.92
CA GLN A 199 -12.26 -1.52 -3.83
C GLN A 199 -12.71 -2.19 -2.52
N GLY A 200 -12.15 -1.73 -1.40
CA GLY A 200 -12.53 -2.21 -0.06
C GLY A 200 -11.90 -3.53 0.38
N CYS A 201 -11.13 -4.21 -0.47
CA CYS A 201 -10.43 -5.46 -0.14
C CYS A 201 -9.28 -5.32 0.87
N GLY A 202 -8.84 -4.08 1.17
CA GLY A 202 -7.72 -3.81 2.06
C GLY A 202 -6.37 -3.62 1.35
N LYS A 203 -6.31 -3.52 0.02
CA LYS A 203 -5.06 -3.28 -0.75
C LYS A 203 -4.22 -2.12 -0.22
N THR A 204 -4.83 -0.95 0.01
CA THR A 204 -4.10 0.21 0.53
C THR A 204 -3.53 -0.04 1.94
N THR A 205 -4.22 -0.83 2.77
CA THR A 205 -3.72 -1.25 4.09
C THR A 205 -2.52 -2.20 3.95
N LEU A 206 -2.57 -3.14 3.00
CA LEU A 206 -1.44 -4.02 2.69
C LEU A 206 -0.24 -3.20 2.20
N VAL A 207 -0.43 -2.31 1.22
CA VAL A 207 0.65 -1.46 0.69
C VAL A 207 1.26 -0.59 1.79
N PHE A 208 0.43 -0.01 2.68
CA PHE A 208 0.90 0.73 3.85
C PHE A 208 1.74 -0.13 4.81
N ALA A 209 1.33 -1.37 5.05
CA ALA A 209 2.11 -2.32 5.85
C ALA A 209 3.46 -2.65 5.20
N LEU A 210 3.49 -2.87 3.88
CA LEU A 210 4.72 -3.18 3.15
C LEU A 210 5.68 -2.00 3.13
N ASP A 211 5.20 -0.78 2.87
CA ASP A 211 5.97 0.46 2.89
C ASP A 211 6.65 0.65 4.26
N TYR A 212 5.89 0.45 5.35
CA TYR A 212 6.44 0.49 6.70
C TYR A 212 7.48 -0.61 6.96
N LEU A 213 7.22 -1.84 6.49
CA LEU A 213 8.18 -2.94 6.65
C LEU A 213 9.49 -2.67 5.90
N PHE A 214 9.43 -2.13 4.68
CA PHE A 214 10.62 -1.69 3.94
C PHE A 214 11.40 -0.61 4.70
N GLU A 215 10.70 0.39 5.24
CA GLU A 215 11.31 1.47 6.02
C GLU A 215 12.08 0.92 7.23
N VAL A 216 11.45 0.05 8.04
CA VAL A 216 12.10 -0.46 9.27
C VAL A 216 13.25 -1.42 9.01
N ILE A 217 13.34 -2.02 7.81
CA ILE A 217 14.51 -2.80 7.38
C ILE A 217 15.55 -1.96 6.63
N GLY A 218 15.36 -0.64 6.52
CA GLY A 218 16.32 0.29 5.91
C GLY A 218 16.26 0.35 4.39
N ARG A 219 15.15 -0.05 3.76
CA ARG A 219 14.92 0.12 2.32
C ARG A 219 14.02 1.33 2.07
N LYS A 220 14.31 2.09 1.02
CA LYS A 220 13.45 3.18 0.55
C LYS A 220 12.44 2.64 -0.47
N SER A 221 11.16 2.90 -0.21
CA SER A 221 10.02 2.58 -1.08
C SER A 221 9.23 3.83 -1.43
N ALA A 222 8.53 3.78 -2.56
CA ALA A 222 7.56 4.80 -2.94
C ALA A 222 6.20 4.16 -3.19
N THR A 223 5.17 4.67 -2.51
CA THR A 223 3.79 4.26 -2.74
C THR A 223 3.09 5.22 -3.71
N VAL A 224 2.53 4.66 -4.77
CA VAL A 224 1.80 5.37 -5.83
C VAL A 224 0.45 4.71 -6.01
N SER A 225 -0.63 5.49 -5.98
CA SER A 225 -1.97 4.99 -6.31
C SER A 225 -2.41 5.49 -7.67
N ILE A 226 -3.15 4.68 -8.44
CA ILE A 226 -3.77 5.18 -9.68
C ILE A 226 -4.70 6.36 -9.41
N ASP A 227 -5.30 6.41 -8.23
CA ASP A 227 -6.19 7.49 -7.81
C ASP A 227 -5.46 8.84 -7.67
N ASP A 228 -4.13 8.84 -7.50
CA ASP A 228 -3.33 10.08 -7.48
C ASP A 228 -3.24 10.73 -8.86
N PHE A 229 -3.55 9.96 -9.91
CA PHE A 229 -3.51 10.38 -11.31
C PHE A 229 -4.89 10.64 -11.89
N TYR A 230 -5.94 10.81 -11.10
CA TYR A 230 -7.21 11.31 -11.65
C TYR A 230 -6.99 12.65 -12.38
N LEU A 231 -7.82 12.88 -13.41
CA LEU A 231 -7.90 14.17 -14.08
C LEU A 231 -8.21 15.27 -13.06
N THR A 232 -7.75 16.49 -13.33
CA THR A 232 -8.19 17.67 -12.55
C THR A 232 -9.71 17.82 -12.63
N ALA A 233 -10.30 18.59 -11.72
CA ALA A 233 -11.74 18.87 -11.73
C ALA A 233 -12.20 19.40 -13.11
N GLU A 234 -11.39 20.26 -13.75
CA GLU A 234 -11.62 20.74 -15.12
C GLU A 234 -11.57 19.60 -16.14
N GLY A 235 -10.56 18.73 -16.08
CA GLY A 235 -10.43 17.58 -16.98
C GLY A 235 -11.59 16.59 -16.83
N GLN A 236 -12.03 16.31 -15.61
CA GLN A 236 -13.19 15.46 -15.35
C GLN A 236 -14.49 16.09 -15.87
N ASN A 237 -14.63 17.42 -15.82
CA ASN A 237 -15.79 18.11 -16.41
C ASN A 237 -15.81 17.96 -17.94
N LYS A 238 -14.66 18.15 -18.60
CA LYS A 238 -14.52 17.93 -20.04
C LYS A 238 -14.82 16.49 -20.45
N LEU A 239 -14.33 15.51 -19.68
CA LEU A 239 -14.62 14.09 -19.91
C LEU A 239 -16.12 13.81 -19.84
N ARG A 240 -16.81 14.33 -18.81
CA ARG A 240 -18.26 14.17 -18.64
C ARG A 240 -19.03 14.83 -19.79
N GLU A 241 -18.66 16.05 -20.19
CA GLU A 241 -19.31 16.79 -21.28
C GLU A 241 -19.15 16.09 -22.64
N ALA A 242 -18.00 15.45 -22.88
CA ALA A 242 -17.74 14.68 -24.10
C ALA A 242 -18.50 13.34 -24.14
N ASN A 243 -19.02 12.85 -23.00
CA ASN A 243 -19.68 11.56 -22.87
C ASN A 243 -21.07 11.69 -22.22
N PRO A 244 -22.00 12.48 -22.82
CA PRO A 244 -23.30 12.72 -22.23
C PRO A 244 -24.09 11.40 -22.10
N GLY A 245 -24.66 11.16 -20.91
CA GLY A 245 -25.44 9.96 -20.63
C GLY A 245 -24.62 8.72 -20.23
N ASN A 246 -23.28 8.80 -20.22
CA ASN A 246 -22.44 7.73 -19.69
C ASN A 246 -22.13 7.96 -18.20
N ALA A 247 -22.89 7.33 -17.32
CA ALA A 247 -22.75 7.43 -15.86
C ALA A 247 -21.40 6.90 -15.35
N LEU A 248 -20.75 5.99 -16.08
CA LEU A 248 -19.46 5.42 -15.71
C LEU A 248 -18.30 6.41 -15.86
N LEU A 249 -18.46 7.44 -16.69
CA LEU A 249 -17.49 8.51 -16.95
C LEU A 249 -17.89 9.86 -16.36
N GLU A 250 -19.04 9.93 -15.67
CA GLU A 250 -19.54 11.17 -15.07
C GLU A 250 -18.62 11.68 -13.95
N LEU A 251 -18.10 10.74 -13.16
CA LEU A 251 -17.22 10.98 -12.02
C LEU A 251 -15.87 10.28 -12.23
N ARG A 252 -14.88 10.68 -11.43
CA ARG A 252 -13.58 10.01 -11.37
C ARG A 252 -13.75 8.53 -11.00
N GLY A 253 -13.02 7.64 -11.66
CA GLY A 253 -13.05 6.21 -11.37
C GLY A 253 -12.55 5.37 -12.54
N ASN A 254 -13.40 5.18 -13.56
CA ASN A 254 -13.16 4.28 -14.69
C ASN A 254 -12.07 4.76 -15.66
N ALA A 255 -11.66 3.87 -16.57
CA ALA A 255 -10.73 4.17 -17.65
C ALA A 255 -11.17 5.40 -18.47
N GLY A 256 -10.26 6.34 -18.68
CA GLY A 256 -10.51 7.67 -19.25
C GLY A 256 -10.51 8.80 -18.24
N SER A 257 -10.73 8.52 -16.94
CA SER A 257 -10.74 9.54 -15.89
C SER A 257 -9.37 9.85 -15.28
N HIS A 258 -8.27 9.41 -15.90
CA HIS A 258 -6.91 9.59 -15.41
C HIS A 258 -6.05 10.45 -16.36
N ASP A 259 -5.16 11.26 -15.79
CA ASP A 259 -4.08 11.94 -16.50
C ASP A 259 -2.92 10.96 -16.73
N LEU A 260 -3.01 10.23 -17.86
CA LEU A 260 -2.03 9.20 -18.20
C LEU A 260 -0.63 9.78 -18.42
N ALA A 261 -0.52 11.00 -18.96
CA ALA A 261 0.77 11.65 -19.17
C ALA A 261 1.49 11.90 -17.85
N LEU A 262 0.80 12.49 -16.86
CA LEU A 262 1.35 12.69 -15.52
C LEU A 262 1.76 11.36 -14.87
N SER A 263 0.98 10.30 -15.06
CA SER A 263 1.31 8.99 -14.49
C SER A 263 2.59 8.40 -15.09
N VAL A 264 2.76 8.49 -16.41
CA VAL A 264 3.96 8.02 -17.11
C VAL A 264 5.18 8.82 -16.71
N GLU A 265 5.07 10.15 -16.66
CA GLU A 265 6.15 11.02 -16.21
C GLU A 265 6.58 10.69 -14.77
N THR A 266 5.62 10.42 -13.89
CA THR A 266 5.88 10.06 -12.49
C THR A 266 6.60 8.71 -12.38
N LEU A 267 6.12 7.68 -13.07
CA LEU A 267 6.75 6.35 -13.07
C LEU A 267 8.17 6.40 -13.65
N LEU A 268 8.37 7.15 -14.74
CA LEU A 268 9.69 7.35 -15.35
C LEU A 268 10.64 8.18 -14.50
N ALA A 269 10.13 9.11 -13.69
CA ALA A 269 10.96 9.88 -12.76
C ALA A 269 11.39 9.01 -11.57
N LEU A 270 10.49 8.19 -11.05
CA LEU A 270 10.77 7.24 -9.98
C LEU A 270 11.88 6.25 -10.36
N THR A 271 11.88 5.72 -11.59
CA THR A 271 12.92 4.78 -12.04
C THR A 271 14.31 5.40 -12.11
N LYS A 272 14.42 6.74 -12.07
CA LYS A 272 15.68 7.49 -12.09
C LYS A 272 16.23 7.81 -10.70
N LEU A 273 15.48 7.55 -9.62
CA LEU A 273 15.92 7.81 -8.25
C LEU A 273 16.91 6.74 -7.76
N THR A 274 18.02 6.55 -8.46
CA THR A 274 18.96 5.44 -8.23
C THR A 274 20.07 5.77 -7.24
N ARG A 275 20.16 7.03 -6.77
CA ARG A 275 21.24 7.52 -5.90
C ARG A 275 20.73 8.40 -4.77
N GLU A 276 21.53 8.50 -3.70
CA GLU A 276 21.27 9.42 -2.58
C GLU A 276 21.19 10.88 -3.04
N GLY A 277 20.36 11.67 -2.38
CA GLY A 277 20.13 13.08 -2.71
C GLY A 277 19.27 13.33 -3.95
N MET A 278 18.96 12.32 -4.78
CA MET A 278 17.98 12.44 -5.86
C MET A 278 16.57 12.47 -5.27
N LYS A 279 15.86 13.57 -5.49
CA LYS A 279 14.55 13.82 -4.88
C LYS A 279 13.50 14.12 -5.94
N MET A 280 12.26 13.74 -5.65
CA MET A 280 11.10 14.17 -6.42
C MET A 280 9.86 14.27 -5.54
N LYS A 281 8.89 15.07 -5.99
CA LYS A 281 7.56 15.11 -5.37
C LYS A 281 6.64 14.10 -6.04
N LEU A 282 5.85 13.40 -5.23
CA LEU A 282 4.85 12.46 -5.71
C LEU A 282 3.47 13.14 -5.82
N PRO A 283 2.81 13.07 -6.98
CA PRO A 283 1.45 13.56 -7.14
C PRO A 283 0.50 12.99 -6.10
N ARG A 284 -0.42 13.84 -5.64
CA ARG A 284 -1.53 13.45 -4.76
C ARG A 284 -2.82 14.03 -5.28
N TYR A 285 -3.91 13.30 -5.08
CA TYR A 285 -5.26 13.74 -5.41
C TYR A 285 -6.06 14.03 -4.14
N ASP A 286 -6.68 15.21 -4.06
CA ASP A 286 -7.58 15.57 -2.96
C ASP A 286 -9.01 15.18 -3.34
N LYS A 287 -9.45 14.02 -2.85
CA LYS A 287 -10.82 13.52 -3.08
C LYS A 287 -11.90 14.38 -2.41
N SER A 288 -11.54 15.23 -1.45
CA SER A 288 -12.49 16.08 -0.70
C SER A 288 -12.75 17.43 -1.38
N ALA A 289 -11.84 17.88 -2.24
CA ALA A 289 -11.99 19.13 -2.98
C ALA A 289 -13.29 19.16 -3.81
N PHE A 290 -13.78 20.36 -4.14
CA PHE A 290 -15.01 20.55 -4.92
C PHE A 290 -16.21 19.74 -4.37
N ASN A 291 -16.45 19.81 -3.06
CA ASN A 291 -17.53 19.09 -2.37
C ASN A 291 -17.49 17.57 -2.61
N GLY A 292 -16.30 16.97 -2.49
CA GLY A 292 -16.12 15.52 -2.65
C GLY A 292 -16.01 15.03 -4.10
N ARG A 293 -16.15 15.92 -5.10
CA ARG A 293 -15.88 15.59 -6.51
C ARG A 293 -14.39 15.41 -6.79
N GLY A 294 -13.57 16.05 -5.97
CA GLY A 294 -12.12 15.95 -5.91
C GLY A 294 -11.41 16.77 -6.98
N ASP A 295 -10.13 17.06 -6.73
CA ASP A 295 -9.20 17.68 -7.67
C ASP A 295 -7.77 17.29 -7.33
N ARG A 296 -6.84 17.54 -8.25
CA ARG A 296 -5.41 17.36 -7.99
C ARG A 296 -4.98 18.23 -6.82
N ALA A 297 -4.27 17.65 -5.86
CA ALA A 297 -3.74 18.41 -4.73
C ALA A 297 -2.67 19.38 -5.21
N ASP A 298 -2.52 20.50 -4.49
CA ASP A 298 -1.49 21.50 -4.76
C ASP A 298 -0.07 20.85 -4.73
N PRO A 299 0.76 21.02 -5.77
CA PRO A 299 2.11 20.45 -5.82
C PRO A 299 3.05 20.89 -4.68
N SER A 300 2.76 22.01 -4.01
CA SER A 300 3.48 22.42 -2.80
C SER A 300 3.27 21.45 -1.63
N ARG A 301 2.14 20.73 -1.60
CA ARG A 301 1.73 19.78 -0.56
C ARG A 301 2.05 18.32 -0.89
N TRP A 302 2.55 18.04 -2.09
CA TRP A 302 2.95 16.70 -2.49
C TRP A 302 4.13 16.22 -1.64
N PRO A 303 4.10 14.97 -1.13
CA PRO A 303 5.21 14.42 -0.37
C PRO A 303 6.44 14.28 -1.27
N GLU A 304 7.61 14.47 -0.68
CA GLU A 304 8.89 14.27 -1.33
C GLU A 304 9.41 12.86 -1.02
N VAL A 305 9.94 12.19 -2.03
CA VAL A 305 10.67 10.92 -1.89
C VAL A 305 12.11 11.10 -2.37
N GLU A 306 13.02 10.30 -1.82
CA GLU A 306 14.45 10.37 -2.10
C GLU A 306 15.03 9.00 -2.46
N GLY A 307 16.00 8.97 -3.38
CA GLY A 307 16.76 7.77 -3.72
C GLY A 307 17.86 7.39 -2.71
N PRO A 308 18.54 6.25 -2.88
CA PRO A 308 18.28 5.23 -3.88
C PRO A 308 16.97 4.49 -3.58
N MET A 309 16.05 4.52 -4.52
CA MET A 309 14.74 3.88 -4.40
C MET A 309 14.90 2.41 -4.74
N THR A 310 14.45 1.53 -3.86
CA THR A 310 14.54 0.08 -4.07
C THR A 310 13.31 -0.44 -4.79
N VAL A 311 12.13 0.08 -4.44
CA VAL A 311 10.85 -0.45 -4.91
C VAL A 311 9.80 0.65 -5.04
N VAL A 312 8.97 0.55 -6.08
CA VAL A 312 7.75 1.34 -6.23
C VAL A 312 6.56 0.40 -6.06
N LEU A 313 5.72 0.68 -5.07
CA LEU A 313 4.45 -0.02 -4.83
C LEU A 313 3.36 0.74 -5.57
N PHE A 314 2.98 0.25 -6.75
CA PHE A 314 2.00 0.89 -7.61
C PHE A 314 0.66 0.17 -7.52
N GLU A 315 -0.35 0.82 -6.95
CA GLU A 315 -1.60 0.17 -6.57
C GLU A 315 -2.84 0.76 -7.26
N GLY A 316 -3.80 -0.09 -7.64
CA GLY A 316 -5.01 0.38 -8.30
C GLY A 316 -6.11 -0.68 -8.39
N TRP A 317 -7.36 -0.24 -8.49
CA TRP A 317 -8.51 -1.16 -8.51
C TRP A 317 -8.77 -1.79 -9.88
N MET A 318 -8.30 -1.13 -10.94
CA MET A 318 -8.40 -1.54 -12.34
C MET A 318 -7.03 -1.82 -13.00
N LEU A 319 -5.97 -1.88 -12.19
CA LEU A 319 -4.61 -2.10 -12.69
C LEU A 319 -4.52 -3.52 -13.30
N GLY A 320 -3.93 -3.65 -14.49
CA GLY A 320 -3.88 -4.93 -15.21
C GLY A 320 -5.17 -5.35 -15.94
N PHE A 321 -6.24 -4.55 -15.91
CA PHE A 321 -7.43 -4.82 -16.72
C PHE A 321 -7.10 -4.71 -18.22
N LYS A 322 -7.65 -5.64 -19.00
CA LYS A 322 -7.46 -5.70 -20.46
C LYS A 322 -8.71 -5.25 -21.20
N PRO A 323 -8.59 -4.50 -22.30
CA PRO A 323 -9.69 -4.30 -23.22
C PRO A 323 -10.19 -5.65 -23.75
N LEU A 324 -11.51 -5.76 -23.89
CA LEU A 324 -12.19 -6.96 -24.40
C LEU A 324 -12.91 -6.66 -25.72
N PRO A 325 -13.36 -7.67 -26.47
CA PRO A 325 -14.26 -7.46 -27.61
C PRO A 325 -15.46 -6.60 -27.21
N VAL A 326 -15.82 -5.64 -28.06
CA VAL A 326 -16.87 -4.63 -27.76
C VAL A 326 -18.22 -5.30 -27.47
N GLU A 327 -18.52 -6.38 -28.17
CA GLU A 327 -19.74 -7.16 -28.01
C GLU A 327 -19.82 -7.78 -26.61
N ALA A 328 -18.68 -8.24 -26.05
CA ALA A 328 -18.63 -8.85 -24.74
C ALA A 328 -18.88 -7.83 -23.62
N VAL A 329 -18.29 -6.63 -23.71
CA VAL A 329 -18.49 -5.59 -22.68
C VAL A 329 -19.90 -4.98 -22.75
N LYS A 330 -20.48 -4.84 -23.95
CA LYS A 330 -21.86 -4.32 -24.12
C LYS A 330 -22.92 -5.24 -23.52
N VAL A 331 -22.67 -6.55 -23.47
CA VAL A 331 -23.57 -7.50 -22.80
C VAL A 331 -23.62 -7.24 -21.29
N VAL A 332 -22.52 -6.78 -20.69
CA VAL A 332 -22.46 -6.42 -19.26
C VAL A 332 -23.11 -5.07 -19.02
N ASP A 333 -22.65 -4.03 -19.72
CA ASP A 333 -23.25 -2.68 -19.71
C ASP A 333 -22.87 -1.95 -21.01
N PRO A 334 -23.82 -1.45 -21.82
CA PRO A 334 -23.52 -0.71 -23.04
C PRO A 334 -22.57 0.49 -22.86
N GLN A 335 -22.59 1.12 -21.68
CA GLN A 335 -21.73 2.26 -21.36
C GLN A 335 -20.25 1.89 -21.24
N LEU A 336 -19.94 0.59 -21.07
CA LEU A 336 -18.56 0.11 -21.04
C LEU A 336 -17.87 0.19 -22.40
N GLU A 337 -18.58 0.37 -23.53
CA GLU A 337 -17.91 0.49 -24.84
C GLU A 337 -16.85 1.59 -24.83
N THR A 338 -17.18 2.78 -24.32
CA THR A 338 -16.23 3.90 -24.24
C THR A 338 -15.16 3.65 -23.19
N VAL A 339 -15.51 3.10 -22.03
CA VAL A 339 -14.54 2.75 -20.97
C VAL A 339 -13.52 1.73 -21.49
N ASN A 340 -13.99 0.70 -22.18
CA ASN A 340 -13.19 -0.34 -22.79
C ASN A 340 -12.25 0.22 -23.86
N LYS A 341 -12.72 1.17 -24.68
CA LYS A 341 -11.87 1.87 -25.65
C LYS A 341 -10.78 2.69 -24.96
N ASN A 342 -11.13 3.43 -23.91
CA ASN A 342 -10.15 4.20 -23.12
C ASN A 342 -9.09 3.31 -22.48
N LEU A 343 -9.48 2.11 -22.04
CA LEU A 343 -8.61 1.14 -21.37
C LEU A 343 -7.43 0.68 -22.26
N GLU A 344 -7.53 0.77 -23.58
CA GLU A 344 -6.42 0.41 -24.50
C GLU A 344 -5.13 1.18 -24.20
N ALA A 345 -5.23 2.45 -23.80
CA ALA A 345 -4.08 3.30 -23.51
C ALA A 345 -3.37 2.95 -22.18
N TYR A 346 -4.01 2.16 -21.32
CA TYR A 346 -3.53 1.92 -19.96
C TYR A 346 -2.37 0.93 -19.90
N TYR A 347 -2.25 0.04 -20.90
CA TYR A 347 -1.08 -0.83 -21.01
C TYR A 347 0.22 -0.01 -21.17
N ASP A 348 0.18 0.96 -22.09
CA ASP A 348 1.30 1.84 -22.37
C ASP A 348 1.55 2.87 -21.28
N ALA A 349 0.53 3.20 -20.47
CA ALA A 349 0.70 4.10 -19.35
C ALA A 349 1.27 3.39 -18.11
N TRP A 350 0.78 2.18 -17.81
CA TRP A 350 0.96 1.53 -16.51
C TRP A 350 1.59 0.14 -16.62
N ASP A 351 0.90 -0.81 -17.25
CA ASP A 351 1.24 -2.24 -17.15
C ASP A 351 2.66 -2.56 -17.62
N LYS A 352 3.15 -1.93 -18.69
CA LYS A 352 4.51 -2.19 -19.22
C LYS A 352 5.64 -1.83 -18.25
N TYR A 353 5.38 -0.94 -17.30
CA TYR A 353 6.34 -0.51 -16.28
C TYR A 353 6.42 -1.49 -15.11
N ILE A 354 5.37 -2.27 -14.88
CA ILE A 354 5.27 -3.21 -13.76
C ILE A 354 5.99 -4.50 -14.13
N LYS A 355 6.88 -4.98 -13.25
CA LYS A 355 7.67 -6.19 -13.47
C LYS A 355 7.25 -7.35 -12.58
N SER A 356 6.68 -7.06 -11.42
CA SER A 356 6.08 -8.05 -10.53
C SER A 356 4.67 -7.62 -10.17
N TRP A 357 3.76 -8.58 -10.03
CA TRP A 357 2.34 -8.34 -9.88
C TRP A 357 1.78 -9.09 -8.66
N ILE A 358 0.94 -8.40 -7.89
CA ILE A 358 0.12 -8.97 -6.84
C ILE A 358 -1.33 -8.73 -7.21
N VAL A 359 -2.09 -9.80 -7.44
CA VAL A 359 -3.51 -9.76 -7.77
C VAL A 359 -4.31 -10.35 -6.62
N ILE A 360 -5.11 -9.51 -5.96
CA ILE A 360 -6.00 -9.91 -4.87
C ILE A 360 -7.38 -10.20 -5.46
N LYS A 361 -7.74 -11.49 -5.44
CA LYS A 361 -8.97 -12.04 -5.96
C LYS A 361 -10.05 -12.10 -4.89
N ILE A 362 -11.27 -11.80 -5.30
CA ILE A 362 -12.50 -11.95 -4.51
C ILE A 362 -13.45 -12.88 -5.27
N LYS A 363 -14.25 -13.65 -4.54
CA LYS A 363 -15.21 -14.59 -5.15
C LYS A 363 -16.39 -13.88 -5.80
N ASP A 364 -16.99 -12.92 -5.09
CA ASP A 364 -18.14 -12.16 -5.58
C ASP A 364 -17.85 -10.65 -5.50
N PRO A 365 -17.82 -9.91 -6.63
CA PRO A 365 -17.72 -8.45 -6.65
C PRO A 365 -18.75 -7.71 -5.79
N ASN A 366 -19.89 -8.32 -5.47
CA ASN A 366 -20.90 -7.71 -4.60
C ASN A 366 -20.39 -7.42 -3.18
N CYS A 367 -19.31 -8.09 -2.72
CA CYS A 367 -18.71 -7.78 -1.42
C CYS A 367 -18.16 -6.34 -1.36
N VAL A 368 -17.85 -5.72 -2.49
CA VAL A 368 -17.42 -4.32 -2.58
C VAL A 368 -18.49 -3.37 -2.03
N PHE A 369 -19.77 -3.65 -2.30
CA PHE A 369 -20.88 -2.88 -1.73
C PHE A 369 -20.88 -2.97 -0.21
N GLN A 370 -20.79 -4.19 0.34
CA GLN A 370 -20.78 -4.41 1.78
C GLN A 370 -19.58 -3.71 2.44
N TRP A 371 -18.38 -3.87 1.89
CA TRP A 371 -17.20 -3.22 2.42
C TRP A 371 -17.27 -1.69 2.37
N ARG A 372 -17.86 -1.13 1.31
CA ARG A 372 -18.05 0.33 1.22
C ARG A 372 -19.09 0.81 2.22
N LEU A 373 -20.23 0.11 2.32
CA LEU A 373 -21.29 0.44 3.26
C LEU A 373 -20.76 0.45 4.70
N GLN A 374 -19.99 -0.58 5.07
CA GLN A 374 -19.37 -0.65 6.38
C GLN A 374 -18.44 0.57 6.62
N ALA A 375 -17.67 1.02 5.61
CA ALA A 375 -16.78 2.20 5.73
C ALA A 375 -17.54 3.49 5.97
N GLU A 376 -18.65 3.69 5.28
CA GLU A 376 -19.49 4.87 5.46
C GLU A 376 -20.23 4.85 6.81
N ILE A 377 -20.63 3.66 7.30
CA ILE A 377 -21.18 3.52 8.66
C ILE A 377 -20.12 3.92 9.70
N ALA A 378 -18.91 3.37 9.63
CA ALA A 378 -17.84 3.70 10.56
C ALA A 378 -17.47 5.20 10.53
N MET A 379 -17.46 5.83 9.35
CA MET A 379 -17.24 7.27 9.23
C MET A 379 -18.34 8.09 9.91
N ARG A 380 -19.61 7.72 9.72
CA ARG A 380 -20.76 8.36 10.37
C ARG A 380 -20.73 8.18 11.88
N GLU A 381 -20.41 6.99 12.37
CA GLU A 381 -20.27 6.71 13.81
C GLU A 381 -19.13 7.51 14.45
N ALA A 382 -18.06 7.79 13.70
CA ALA A 382 -16.97 8.68 14.11
C ALA A 382 -17.34 10.18 14.05
N GLY A 383 -18.58 10.53 13.70
CA GLY A 383 -19.07 11.91 13.62
C GLY A 383 -18.66 12.66 12.35
N ASN A 384 -18.14 11.96 11.34
CA ASN A 384 -17.79 12.57 10.05
C ASN A 384 -18.96 12.50 9.06
N PRO A 385 -19.04 13.41 8.07
CA PRO A 385 -19.95 13.24 6.94
C PRO A 385 -19.68 11.92 6.23
N GLY A 386 -20.73 11.18 5.89
CA GLY A 386 -20.65 9.92 5.16
C GLY A 386 -21.86 9.74 4.25
N MET A 387 -21.71 8.92 3.23
CA MET A 387 -22.78 8.60 2.28
C MET A 387 -23.91 7.83 2.97
N THR A 388 -25.13 8.09 2.53
CA THR A 388 -26.29 7.23 2.78
C THR A 388 -26.14 5.90 2.05
N ASP A 389 -26.89 4.89 2.48
CA ASP A 389 -26.84 3.56 1.90
C ASP A 389 -27.20 3.57 0.39
N ASP A 390 -28.12 4.45 -0.04
CA ASP A 390 -28.47 4.62 -1.45
C ASP A 390 -27.37 5.33 -2.25
N GLU A 391 -26.71 6.34 -1.67
CA GLU A 391 -25.52 6.97 -2.28
C GLU A 391 -24.36 5.99 -2.39
N VAL A 392 -24.18 5.08 -1.41
CA VAL A 392 -23.21 3.99 -1.52
C VAL A 392 -23.57 3.07 -2.67
N ARG A 393 -24.84 2.73 -2.83
CA ARG A 393 -25.31 1.85 -3.90
C ARG A 393 -25.07 2.48 -5.27
N ASP A 394 -25.35 3.77 -5.42
CA ASP A 394 -25.04 4.55 -6.63
C ASP A 394 -23.53 4.69 -6.87
N PHE A 395 -22.73 4.90 -5.82
CA PHE A 395 -21.29 4.96 -5.96
C PHE A 395 -20.72 3.64 -6.49
N VAL A 396 -21.12 2.51 -5.88
CA VAL A 396 -20.59 1.19 -6.22
C VAL A 396 -21.10 0.69 -7.57
N SER A 397 -22.33 1.06 -7.97
CA SER A 397 -22.90 0.69 -9.28
C SER A 397 -22.04 1.17 -10.46
N ARG A 398 -21.24 2.23 -10.27
CA ARG A 398 -20.34 2.78 -11.29
C ARG A 398 -19.07 1.94 -11.50
N TYR A 399 -18.76 1.00 -10.61
CA TYR A 399 -17.57 0.14 -10.68
C TYR A 399 -17.91 -1.32 -10.96
N LEU A 400 -19.09 -1.79 -10.52
CA LEU A 400 -19.53 -3.17 -10.71
C LEU A 400 -19.51 -3.64 -12.18
N PRO A 401 -19.95 -2.85 -13.18
CA PRO A 401 -19.87 -3.26 -14.58
C PRO A 401 -18.43 -3.57 -15.01
N ALA A 402 -17.46 -2.75 -14.59
CA ALA A 402 -16.06 -3.00 -14.88
C ALA A 402 -15.56 -4.27 -14.19
N TYR A 403 -15.98 -4.54 -12.94
CA TYR A 403 -15.62 -5.78 -12.28
C TYR A 403 -16.17 -7.03 -13.00
N TYR A 404 -17.45 -7.00 -13.39
CA TYR A 404 -18.06 -8.13 -14.10
C TYR A 404 -17.44 -8.34 -15.49
N ALA A 405 -17.04 -7.27 -16.17
CA ALA A 405 -16.40 -7.37 -17.48
C ALA A 405 -14.95 -7.87 -17.38
N TYR A 406 -14.13 -7.28 -16.51
CA TYR A 406 -12.67 -7.39 -16.62
C TYR A 406 -12.01 -8.33 -15.59
N LEU A 407 -12.62 -8.56 -14.42
CA LEU A 407 -12.05 -9.47 -13.42
C LEU A 407 -11.93 -10.92 -13.91
N PRO A 408 -12.90 -11.49 -14.67
CA PRO A 408 -12.77 -12.86 -15.14
C PRO A 408 -11.46 -13.08 -15.91
N THR A 409 -11.16 -12.22 -16.89
CA THR A 409 -9.93 -12.27 -17.68
C THR A 409 -8.69 -11.99 -16.84
N LEU A 410 -8.72 -10.98 -15.95
CA LEU A 410 -7.60 -10.70 -15.05
C LEU A 410 -7.28 -11.91 -14.15
N TYR A 411 -8.30 -12.60 -13.66
CA TYR A 411 -8.12 -13.72 -12.74
C TYR A 411 -7.69 -15.01 -13.46
N SER A 412 -8.13 -15.24 -14.69
CA SER A 412 -7.77 -16.42 -15.47
C SER A 412 -6.41 -16.29 -16.16
N GLU A 413 -6.09 -15.11 -16.69
CA GLU A 413 -4.89 -14.90 -17.53
C GLU A 413 -3.80 -14.08 -16.84
N GLY A 414 -4.14 -13.34 -15.78
CA GLY A 414 -3.26 -12.34 -15.19
C GLY A 414 -3.25 -11.01 -15.97
N PRO A 415 -2.52 -10.00 -15.42
CA PRO A 415 -2.33 -8.69 -16.06
C PRO A 415 -1.70 -8.79 -17.45
N ASN A 416 -1.83 -7.74 -18.27
CA ASN A 416 -1.28 -7.77 -19.61
C ASN A 416 0.26 -7.76 -19.60
N GLY A 417 0.88 -8.77 -20.23
CA GLY A 417 2.33 -8.92 -20.26
C GLY A 417 2.97 -9.34 -18.92
N SER A 418 2.18 -9.80 -17.95
CA SER A 418 2.73 -10.34 -16.70
C SER A 418 3.48 -11.65 -16.93
N ASP A 419 4.60 -11.83 -16.25
CA ASP A 419 5.32 -13.11 -16.17
C ASP A 419 4.71 -13.96 -15.03
N PRO A 420 4.30 -15.22 -15.27
CA PRO A 420 3.83 -16.11 -14.23
C PRO A 420 4.81 -16.31 -13.06
N GLN A 421 6.12 -16.22 -13.29
CA GLN A 421 7.14 -16.30 -12.23
C GLN A 421 7.17 -15.06 -11.33
N HIS A 422 6.66 -13.95 -11.84
CA HIS A 422 6.60 -12.66 -11.16
C HIS A 422 5.14 -12.25 -10.84
N LEU A 423 4.22 -13.22 -10.73
CA LEU A 423 2.80 -13.00 -10.44
C LEU A 423 2.36 -13.77 -9.20
N LEU A 424 2.03 -13.05 -8.12
CA LEU A 424 1.40 -13.61 -6.93
C LEU A 424 -0.11 -13.37 -6.96
N THR A 425 -0.89 -14.45 -6.89
CA THR A 425 -2.36 -14.39 -6.80
C THR A 425 -2.82 -14.79 -5.41
N ILE A 426 -3.66 -13.95 -4.80
CA ILE A 426 -4.13 -14.10 -3.41
C ILE A 426 -5.64 -14.08 -3.43
N GLU A 427 -6.30 -15.13 -2.95
CA GLU A 427 -7.75 -15.13 -2.77
C GLU A 427 -8.08 -14.73 -1.34
N ILE A 428 -9.09 -13.87 -1.17
CA ILE A 428 -9.58 -13.47 0.15
C ILE A 428 -11.07 -13.75 0.32
N ASP A 429 -11.47 -14.00 1.57
CA ASP A 429 -12.88 -14.09 1.97
C ASP A 429 -13.50 -12.70 2.22
N GLU A 430 -14.79 -12.66 2.57
CA GLU A 430 -15.51 -11.43 2.93
C GLU A 430 -14.95 -10.74 4.19
N GLY A 431 -14.29 -11.52 5.05
CA GLY A 431 -13.53 -11.05 6.20
C GLY A 431 -12.16 -10.47 5.85
N ARG A 432 -11.78 -10.44 4.56
CA ARG A 432 -10.47 -10.02 4.06
C ARG A 432 -9.31 -10.87 4.58
N ASN A 433 -9.58 -12.14 4.90
CA ASN A 433 -8.55 -13.11 5.25
C ASN A 433 -8.14 -13.90 4.01
N PRO A 434 -6.85 -14.24 3.86
CA PRO A 434 -6.42 -15.07 2.75
C PRO A 434 -7.00 -16.48 2.90
N ILE A 435 -7.40 -17.07 1.79
CA ILE A 435 -7.93 -18.44 1.72
C ILE A 435 -7.14 -19.26 0.71
N LEU A 436 -7.15 -20.59 0.88
CA LEU A 436 -6.64 -21.48 -0.15
C LEU A 436 -7.45 -21.27 -1.43
N ALA A 437 -6.74 -21.07 -2.54
CA ALA A 437 -7.37 -20.89 -3.85
C ALA A 437 -8.24 -22.10 -4.18
N THR A 438 -9.50 -21.85 -4.56
CA THR A 438 -10.46 -22.92 -4.90
C THR A 438 -10.40 -23.35 -6.35
#